data_AF-A0A2V8ZZW0-F1
#
_entry.id   AF-A0A2V8ZZW0-F1
#
_cell.length_a   1.000
_cell.length_b   1.000
_cell.length_c   1.000
_cell.angle_alpha   90.00
_cell.angle_beta   90.00
_cell.angle_gamma   90.00
#
_symmetry.space_group_name_H-M   'P 1'
#
loop_
_entity.id
_entity.type
_entity.pdbx_description
1 polymer ?
#
loop_
_entity_poly.entity_id
_entity_poly.type
_entity_poly.pdbx_seq_one_letter_code
_entity_poly.pdbx_strand_id
1 'polypeptide(L)'
;MRLGSTPVSTTFAKRKIAFGTWPTNVRKFIISLPGVIVLAAGIALVHGVAVGQASRAQAITNVSPRIVAVNIPGASAISQVGAFLNNPVPPACAHPIPTLFASFTQPGAVLDPKRVLVGSRSNFGAPLASGVGREGSFLSIDPSGPAVLSVPGDFAQSGVQSSILGGAVQMYSANSPHWYNSVHNSGANTAAYTGVSNPLGLSNNNAFGRLWPANAPFGDTGIGSSTILDPTGQPLAGAPNALIGGVYAGSLTNRNVVTSQSSQVIPGSLSAGAVGTAFLGPSPDGSCKAVFSVVTADGAIVQESTLKGLDGLAPAGTVESLLGRAWDPPNQGVEPRLGVLMNPYTATPGAAWQLFVTEPFNNTIAVVNLVVFGTAPNQVFGLGSVSRISSDSLKLPVDLAPVQRDADSINWASNTTLDEGSDFYVANRGHNTIVRMHQDGGVVAIRRITFDNSPVDNASLNGIATSTDGTTIYVTFTGPGKDQGGVLALPAF
;
A
#
# COMPACT_ATOMS: atom_id res chain seq x y z
N MET A 1 -21.59 -59.18 -24.09
CA MET A 1 -21.86 -57.74 -24.08
C MET A 1 -21.97 -57.28 -22.62
N ARG A 2 -20.87 -56.79 -22.05
CA ARG A 2 -20.79 -56.06 -20.77
C ARG A 2 -19.39 -55.44 -20.74
N LEU A 3 -19.35 -54.11 -20.89
CA LEU A 3 -18.11 -53.32 -20.88
C LEU A 3 -17.54 -53.29 -19.45
N GLY A 4 -16.25 -53.60 -19.34
CA GLY A 4 -15.46 -53.38 -18.14
C GLY A 4 -14.97 -51.93 -18.08
N SER A 5 -15.13 -51.30 -16.92
CA SER A 5 -14.55 -50.01 -16.60
C SER A 5 -13.38 -50.21 -15.63
N THR A 6 -12.16 -50.03 -16.13
CA THR A 6 -10.94 -49.85 -15.33
C THR A 6 -10.82 -48.38 -14.88
N PRO A 7 -10.58 -48.08 -13.60
CA PRO A 7 -10.20 -46.73 -13.18
C PRO A 7 -8.70 -46.50 -13.41
N VAL A 8 -8.38 -45.38 -14.08
CA VAL A 8 -7.02 -44.89 -14.26
C VAL A 8 -6.57 -44.19 -12.98
N SER A 9 -5.52 -44.73 -12.36
CA SER A 9 -4.81 -44.14 -11.22
C SER A 9 -3.75 -43.16 -11.73
N THR A 10 -3.91 -41.86 -11.46
CA THR A 10 -2.86 -40.86 -11.67
C THR A 10 -2.16 -40.54 -10.34
N THR A 11 -1.07 -41.26 -10.10
CA THR A 11 -0.17 -41.05 -8.97
C THR A 11 0.71 -39.81 -9.24
N PHE A 12 0.36 -38.64 -8.71
CA PHE A 12 1.30 -37.53 -8.61
C PHE A 12 2.15 -37.70 -7.36
N ALA A 13 3.42 -38.08 -7.57
CA ALA A 13 4.42 -38.21 -6.52
C ALA A 13 4.76 -36.84 -5.91
N LYS A 14 4.32 -36.60 -4.67
CA LYS A 14 4.83 -35.51 -3.83
C LYS A 14 6.25 -35.86 -3.39
N ARG A 15 7.27 -35.13 -3.88
CA ARG A 15 8.58 -35.07 -3.23
C ARG A 15 8.41 -34.37 -1.87
N LYS A 16 8.46 -35.14 -0.79
CA LYS A 16 8.71 -34.63 0.57
C LYS A 16 10.15 -34.10 0.63
N ILE A 17 10.31 -32.80 0.80
CA ILE A 17 11.54 -32.24 1.37
C ILE A 17 11.33 -32.26 2.89
N ALA A 18 12.12 -33.09 3.58
CA ALA A 18 12.08 -33.18 5.03
C ALA A 18 12.85 -31.98 5.62
N PHE A 19 12.12 -31.04 6.21
CA PHE A 19 12.70 -30.07 7.14
C PHE A 19 12.64 -30.65 8.56
N GLY A 20 13.79 -30.60 9.23
CA GLY A 20 13.99 -31.13 10.57
C GLY A 20 13.03 -30.52 11.59
N THR A 21 12.54 -31.38 12.48
CA THR A 21 11.76 -31.05 13.66
C THR A 21 12.52 -30.11 14.58
N TRP A 22 12.00 -28.90 14.78
CA TRP A 22 12.36 -28.06 15.92
C TRP A 22 11.29 -28.19 17.01
N PRO A 23 11.68 -28.37 18.29
CA PRO A 23 10.73 -28.65 19.36
C PRO A 23 9.94 -27.41 19.77
N THR A 24 8.61 -27.53 19.67
CA THR A 24 7.64 -26.63 20.29
C THR A 24 7.72 -26.72 21.82
N ASN A 25 8.17 -25.65 22.47
CA ASN A 25 7.95 -25.44 23.90
C ASN A 25 7.29 -24.07 24.11
N VAL A 26 5.97 -24.05 24.00
CA VAL A 26 5.13 -22.92 24.42
C VAL A 26 4.90 -23.06 25.93
N ARG A 27 5.66 -22.33 26.75
CA ARG A 27 5.28 -22.10 28.15
C ARG A 27 4.32 -20.92 28.22
N LYS A 28 3.05 -21.23 28.50
CA LYS A 28 2.05 -20.26 28.94
C LYS A 28 2.51 -19.64 30.27
N PHE A 29 2.69 -18.33 30.32
CA PHE A 29 2.73 -17.58 31.57
C PHE A 29 1.49 -16.69 31.64
N ILE A 30 0.59 -17.07 32.54
CA ILE A 30 -0.46 -16.20 33.07
C ILE A 30 0.21 -15.45 34.23
N ILE A 31 0.25 -14.11 34.16
CA ILE A 31 0.63 -13.29 35.32
C ILE A 31 -0.47 -12.26 35.57
N SER A 32 -1.15 -12.48 36.69
CA SER A 32 -2.04 -11.55 37.38
C SER A 32 -1.25 -10.38 37.96
N LEU A 33 -1.69 -9.15 37.71
CA LEU A 33 -1.25 -7.93 38.40
C LEU A 33 -1.83 -7.87 39.82
N PRO A 34 -1.05 -7.34 40.79
CA PRO A 34 -1.45 -6.07 41.38
C PRO A 34 -0.28 -5.08 41.53
N GLY A 35 -0.63 -3.79 41.56
CA GLY A 35 0.31 -2.66 41.49
C GLY A 35 1.10 -2.36 42.77
N VAL A 36 2.03 -1.40 42.64
CA VAL A 36 2.25 -0.21 43.49
C VAL A 36 3.54 0.49 43.00
N ILE A 37 3.48 1.82 43.00
CA ILE A 37 4.48 2.84 42.65
C ILE A 37 5.74 2.72 43.54
N VAL A 38 6.95 2.83 42.95
CA VAL A 38 8.11 3.50 43.58
C VAL A 38 8.94 4.21 42.51
N LEU A 39 9.13 5.51 42.73
CA LEU A 39 10.01 6.45 42.03
C LEU A 39 11.47 6.21 42.48
N ALA A 40 12.44 6.09 41.57
CA ALA A 40 13.85 6.34 41.88
C ALA A 40 14.64 6.76 40.64
N ALA A 41 15.26 7.94 40.75
CA ALA A 41 16.15 8.54 39.78
C ALA A 41 17.48 7.76 39.66
N GLY A 42 18.01 7.68 38.45
CA GLY A 42 19.34 7.15 38.16
C GLY A 42 19.76 7.54 36.75
N ILE A 43 20.36 8.72 36.61
CA ILE A 43 21.04 9.16 35.39
C ILE A 43 22.35 8.35 35.31
N ALA A 44 22.41 7.38 34.41
CA ALA A 44 23.67 6.74 34.02
C ALA A 44 24.04 7.19 32.61
N LEU A 45 25.01 8.10 32.53
CA LEU A 45 25.73 8.45 31.31
C LEU A 45 26.54 7.24 30.86
N VAL A 46 26.04 6.52 29.86
CA VAL A 46 26.85 5.52 29.13
C VAL A 46 27.39 6.20 27.88
N HIS A 47 28.66 6.54 27.92
CA HIS A 47 29.45 6.94 26.76
C HIS A 47 29.42 5.79 25.75
N GLY A 48 28.65 5.95 24.69
CA GLY A 48 28.64 5.05 23.54
C GLY A 48 29.99 5.12 22.83
N VAL A 49 30.79 4.08 23.00
CA VAL A 49 31.98 3.81 22.18
C VAL A 49 31.51 3.70 20.73
N ALA A 50 32.04 4.59 19.89
CA ALA A 50 31.84 4.56 18.46
C ALA A 50 32.37 3.23 17.90
N VAL A 51 31.46 2.29 17.64
CA VAL A 51 31.75 1.11 16.83
C VAL A 51 31.68 1.54 15.38
N GLY A 52 32.81 2.08 14.88
CA GLY A 52 33.05 2.24 13.46
C GLY A 52 33.20 0.86 12.82
N GLN A 53 32.08 0.24 12.44
CA GLN A 53 32.13 -0.80 11.42
C GLN A 53 32.34 -0.13 10.07
N ALA A 54 33.51 -0.36 9.49
CA ALA A 54 33.77 -0.07 8.09
C ALA A 54 32.74 -0.86 7.25
N SER A 55 31.73 -0.16 6.73
CA SER A 55 30.85 -0.73 5.72
C SER A 55 31.71 -1.06 4.50
N ARG A 56 31.91 -2.35 4.22
CA ARG A 56 32.30 -2.72 2.86
C ARG A 56 31.16 -2.24 1.97
N ALA A 57 31.46 -1.33 1.04
CA ALA A 57 30.47 -0.86 0.07
C ALA A 57 29.86 -2.08 -0.62
N GLN A 58 28.56 -2.32 -0.39
CA GLN A 58 27.84 -3.43 -1.00
C GLN A 58 27.94 -3.26 -2.51
N ALA A 59 28.40 -4.30 -3.22
CA ALA A 59 28.54 -4.23 -4.66
C ALA A 59 27.17 -3.97 -5.32
N ILE A 60 27.11 -2.96 -6.18
CA ILE A 60 25.91 -2.65 -6.96
C ILE A 60 25.94 -3.50 -8.23
N THR A 61 24.94 -4.37 -8.40
CA THR A 61 24.79 -5.17 -9.61
C THR A 61 23.80 -4.49 -10.55
N ASN A 62 24.19 -4.28 -11.81
CA ASN A 62 23.28 -3.77 -12.83
C ASN A 62 22.30 -4.87 -13.26
N VAL A 63 21.04 -4.50 -13.52
CA VAL A 63 20.00 -5.38 -14.04
C VAL A 63 19.24 -4.69 -15.16
N SER A 64 19.09 -5.40 -16.28
CA SER A 64 18.23 -4.98 -17.38
C SER A 64 16.81 -5.51 -17.12
N PRO A 65 15.82 -4.64 -16.88
CA PRO A 65 14.46 -5.08 -16.59
C PRO A 65 13.71 -5.40 -17.89
N ARG A 66 12.62 -6.17 -17.78
CA ARG A 66 11.63 -6.28 -18.85
C ARG A 66 10.65 -5.12 -18.78
N ILE A 67 10.44 -4.43 -19.90
CA ILE A 67 9.38 -3.42 -20.01
C ILE A 67 8.04 -4.13 -20.18
N VAL A 68 7.09 -3.86 -19.29
CA VAL A 68 5.73 -4.44 -19.34
C VAL A 68 4.78 -3.51 -20.06
N ALA A 69 4.76 -2.23 -19.65
CA ALA A 69 3.85 -1.24 -20.19
C ALA A 69 4.52 0.13 -20.26
N VAL A 70 4.09 0.95 -21.23
CA VAL A 70 4.53 2.33 -21.46
C VAL A 70 3.32 3.23 -21.74
N ASN A 71 3.55 4.55 -21.78
CA ASN A 71 2.52 5.58 -21.96
C ASN A 71 1.51 5.61 -20.81
N ILE A 72 2.00 5.50 -19.57
CA ILE A 72 1.21 5.67 -18.36
C ILE A 72 1.66 6.98 -17.69
N PRO A 73 1.00 8.12 -17.97
CA PRO A 73 1.38 9.42 -17.44
C PRO A 73 1.43 9.41 -15.90
N GLY A 74 2.54 9.87 -15.33
CA GLY A 74 2.74 9.92 -13.89
C GLY A 74 2.58 8.58 -13.17
N ALA A 75 2.98 7.46 -13.81
CA ALA A 75 2.89 6.13 -13.23
C ALA A 75 3.39 6.11 -11.77
N SER A 76 2.52 5.78 -10.83
CA SER A 76 2.72 6.00 -9.40
C SER A 76 2.64 4.70 -8.59
N ALA A 77 1.72 4.60 -7.64
CA ALA A 77 1.52 3.44 -6.78
C ALA A 77 1.28 2.18 -7.60
N ILE A 78 1.83 1.06 -7.14
CA ILE A 78 1.77 -0.21 -7.84
C ILE A 78 1.52 -1.35 -6.85
N SER A 79 0.73 -2.34 -7.26
CA SER A 79 0.44 -3.51 -6.44
C SER A 79 -0.01 -4.68 -7.30
N GLN A 80 0.48 -5.89 -7.04
CA GLN A 80 -0.17 -7.07 -7.61
C GLN A 80 -1.50 -7.34 -6.89
N VAL A 81 -2.55 -7.69 -7.63
CA VAL A 81 -3.86 -7.98 -7.07
C VAL A 81 -3.80 -9.15 -6.08
N GLY A 82 -3.14 -10.25 -6.43
CA GLY A 82 -3.06 -11.43 -5.58
C GLY A 82 -4.42 -12.05 -5.24
N ALA A 83 -4.40 -13.08 -4.39
CA ALA A 83 -5.61 -13.78 -3.98
C ALA A 83 -6.29 -13.07 -2.82
N PHE A 84 -7.61 -12.89 -2.91
CA PHE A 84 -8.41 -12.46 -1.77
C PHE A 84 -8.83 -13.67 -0.94
N LEU A 85 -8.68 -13.58 0.38
CA LEU A 85 -8.93 -14.67 1.30
C LEU A 85 -10.44 -14.87 1.51
N ASN A 86 -10.91 -16.10 1.31
CA ASN A 86 -12.32 -16.47 1.48
C ASN A 86 -12.51 -17.54 2.58
N ASN A 87 -11.58 -17.58 3.54
CA ASN A 87 -11.56 -18.62 4.57
C ASN A 87 -12.67 -18.33 5.58
N PRO A 88 -13.51 -19.32 5.96
CA PRO A 88 -14.48 -19.13 7.05
C PRO A 88 -13.72 -18.88 8.36
N VAL A 89 -13.78 -17.63 8.83
CA VAL A 89 -13.15 -17.22 10.09
C VAL A 89 -14.04 -17.69 11.25
N PRO A 90 -13.47 -18.12 12.39
CA PRO A 90 -14.18 -18.11 13.67
C PRO A 90 -14.84 -16.73 13.92
N PRO A 91 -15.97 -16.66 14.65
CA PRO A 91 -17.00 -15.63 14.46
C PRO A 91 -16.65 -14.17 14.83
N ALA A 92 -15.44 -13.84 15.30
CA ALA A 92 -15.15 -12.48 15.78
C ALA A 92 -14.80 -11.48 14.66
N CYS A 93 -13.99 -11.88 13.67
CA CYS A 93 -13.49 -10.97 12.63
C CYS A 93 -13.88 -11.41 11.19
N ALA A 94 -14.94 -12.21 11.04
CA ALA A 94 -15.40 -12.67 9.73
C ALA A 94 -15.98 -11.49 8.91
N HIS A 95 -15.42 -11.25 7.72
CA HIS A 95 -16.03 -10.35 6.73
C HIS A 95 -16.13 -11.10 5.41
N PRO A 96 -17.33 -11.57 5.03
CA PRO A 96 -17.49 -12.24 3.76
C PRO A 96 -17.22 -11.24 2.63
N ILE A 97 -16.34 -11.65 1.71
CA ILE A 97 -16.25 -11.05 0.40
C ILE A 97 -17.66 -11.09 -0.24
N PRO A 98 -18.19 -10.00 -0.84
CA PRO A 98 -19.51 -10.02 -1.46
C PRO A 98 -19.63 -11.12 -2.51
N THR A 99 -20.83 -11.65 -2.70
CA THR A 99 -21.08 -12.77 -3.62
C THR A 99 -20.71 -12.47 -5.07
N LEU A 100 -20.85 -11.22 -5.53
CA LEU A 100 -20.49 -10.80 -6.89
C LEU A 100 -18.98 -10.60 -7.09
N PHE A 101 -18.18 -10.65 -6.03
CA PHE A 101 -16.74 -10.40 -6.11
C PHE A 101 -16.01 -11.42 -6.98
N ALA A 102 -16.46 -12.68 -6.95
CA ALA A 102 -15.82 -13.78 -7.63
C ALA A 102 -15.71 -13.56 -9.16
N SER A 103 -16.64 -12.83 -9.79
CA SER A 103 -16.57 -12.55 -11.24
C SER A 103 -15.45 -11.57 -11.59
N PHE A 104 -15.08 -10.67 -10.67
CA PHE A 104 -14.04 -9.68 -10.90
C PHE A 104 -12.63 -10.23 -10.70
N THR A 105 -12.49 -11.39 -10.06
CA THR A 105 -11.21 -12.05 -9.78
C THR A 105 -10.96 -13.28 -10.64
N GLN A 106 -11.84 -13.59 -11.60
CA GLN A 106 -11.59 -14.66 -12.55
C GLN A 106 -10.40 -14.33 -13.47
N PRO A 107 -9.76 -15.35 -14.08
CA PRO A 107 -8.72 -15.11 -15.07
C PRO A 107 -9.16 -14.11 -16.15
N GLY A 108 -8.31 -13.09 -16.42
CA GLY A 108 -8.56 -12.02 -17.38
C GLY A 108 -9.49 -10.89 -16.89
N ALA A 109 -10.13 -11.04 -15.72
CA ALA A 109 -10.96 -9.99 -15.14
C ALA A 109 -10.11 -8.85 -14.55
N VAL A 110 -10.76 -7.72 -14.23
CA VAL A 110 -10.07 -6.50 -13.79
C VAL A 110 -9.29 -6.68 -12.48
N LEU A 111 -9.70 -7.61 -11.62
CA LEU A 111 -8.99 -8.00 -10.40
C LEU A 111 -8.50 -9.46 -10.46
N ASP A 112 -8.16 -9.97 -11.65
CA ASP A 112 -7.43 -11.24 -11.76
C ASP A 112 -6.17 -11.18 -10.86
N PRO A 113 -5.97 -12.16 -9.96
CA PRO A 113 -4.83 -12.21 -9.04
C PRO A 113 -3.45 -12.00 -9.65
N LYS A 114 -3.26 -12.33 -10.93
CA LYS A 114 -1.97 -12.18 -11.63
C LYS A 114 -1.70 -10.76 -12.11
N ARG A 115 -2.72 -9.92 -12.18
CA ARG A 115 -2.61 -8.56 -12.70
C ARG A 115 -1.96 -7.63 -11.71
N VAL A 116 -1.43 -6.54 -12.25
CA VAL A 116 -0.79 -5.47 -11.52
C VAL A 116 -1.61 -4.20 -11.70
N LEU A 117 -1.94 -3.58 -10.58
CA LEU A 117 -2.63 -2.31 -10.51
C LEU A 117 -1.61 -1.18 -10.50
N VAL A 118 -1.87 -0.14 -11.28
CA VAL A 118 -0.92 0.95 -11.49
C VAL A 118 -1.66 2.28 -11.47
N GLY A 119 -1.26 3.16 -10.55
CA GLY A 119 -1.75 4.52 -10.48
C GLY A 119 -1.22 5.37 -11.64
N SER A 120 -2.04 6.28 -12.16
CA SER A 120 -1.70 7.24 -13.20
C SER A 120 -2.34 8.58 -12.91
N ARG A 121 -1.74 9.64 -13.44
CA ARG A 121 -2.28 11.01 -13.43
C ARG A 121 -3.24 11.32 -14.57
N SER A 122 -3.49 10.36 -15.47
CA SER A 122 -4.42 10.53 -16.58
C SER A 122 -5.72 9.77 -16.35
N ASN A 123 -6.80 10.32 -16.90
CA ASN A 123 -8.07 9.61 -17.06
C ASN A 123 -8.15 8.81 -18.38
N PHE A 124 -7.12 8.85 -19.22
CA PHE A 124 -7.07 8.18 -20.52
C PHE A 124 -8.27 8.53 -21.42
N GLY A 125 -8.63 9.81 -21.45
CA GLY A 125 -9.75 10.35 -22.22
C GLY A 125 -11.10 10.33 -21.50
N ALA A 126 -11.24 9.65 -20.35
CA ALA A 126 -12.49 9.68 -19.59
C ALA A 126 -12.78 11.11 -19.07
N PRO A 127 -14.04 11.58 -19.14
CA PRO A 127 -14.40 12.93 -18.72
C PRO A 127 -14.10 13.12 -17.24
N LEU A 128 -13.46 14.25 -16.90
CA LEU A 128 -13.13 14.60 -15.53
C LEU A 128 -14.40 14.84 -14.70
N ALA A 129 -14.45 14.26 -13.50
CA ALA A 129 -15.51 14.56 -12.54
C ALA A 129 -15.40 16.00 -12.00
N SER A 130 -16.55 16.65 -11.84
CA SER A 130 -16.61 18.06 -11.46
C SER A 130 -16.28 18.26 -9.98
N GLY A 131 -15.36 19.19 -9.68
CA GLY A 131 -15.05 19.58 -8.30
C GLY A 131 -14.19 18.61 -7.50
N VAL A 132 -13.69 17.53 -8.11
CA VAL A 132 -12.93 16.45 -7.43
C VAL A 132 -11.42 16.59 -7.61
N GLY A 133 -10.94 17.69 -8.20
CA GLY A 133 -9.52 17.96 -8.39
C GLY A 133 -8.93 17.37 -9.67
N ARG A 134 -7.66 16.95 -9.60
CA ARG A 134 -6.83 16.52 -10.73
C ARG A 134 -7.29 15.18 -11.31
N GLU A 135 -7.00 14.95 -12.60
CA GLU A 135 -7.15 13.62 -13.19
C GLU A 135 -6.40 12.54 -12.41
N GLY A 136 -6.85 11.31 -12.56
CA GLY A 136 -6.09 10.16 -12.10
C GLY A 136 -6.89 8.89 -12.20
N SER A 137 -6.19 7.78 -12.34
CA SER A 137 -6.79 6.47 -12.50
C SER A 137 -5.93 5.36 -11.91
N PHE A 138 -6.54 4.20 -11.71
CA PHE A 138 -5.83 2.93 -11.60
C PHE A 138 -6.11 2.09 -12.84
N LEU A 139 -5.04 1.64 -13.48
CA LEU A 139 -5.08 0.63 -14.52
C LEU A 139 -4.87 -0.75 -13.91
N SER A 140 -5.59 -1.75 -14.41
CA SER A 140 -5.29 -3.16 -14.21
C SER A 140 -4.58 -3.72 -15.44
N ILE A 141 -3.36 -4.21 -15.25
CA ILE A 141 -2.47 -4.62 -16.33
C ILE A 141 -2.15 -6.10 -16.15
N ASP A 142 -2.38 -6.90 -17.19
CA ASP A 142 -1.86 -8.27 -17.27
C ASP A 142 -0.38 -8.23 -17.70
N PRO A 143 0.56 -8.59 -16.81
CA PRO A 143 1.97 -8.53 -17.14
C PRO A 143 2.47 -9.78 -17.88
N SER A 144 1.65 -10.82 -18.10
CA SER A 144 2.12 -12.15 -18.51
C SER A 144 2.64 -12.25 -19.94
N GLY A 145 2.15 -11.39 -20.84
CA GLY A 145 2.56 -11.38 -22.25
C GLY A 145 4.00 -10.92 -22.47
N PRO A 146 4.68 -11.39 -23.54
CA PRO A 146 6.05 -10.96 -23.85
C PRO A 146 6.12 -9.59 -24.52
N ALA A 147 5.02 -9.11 -25.09
CA ALA A 147 4.96 -7.83 -25.79
C ALA A 147 4.92 -6.65 -24.81
N VAL A 148 5.51 -5.52 -25.22
CA VAL A 148 5.37 -4.25 -24.50
C VAL A 148 3.98 -3.68 -24.76
N LEU A 149 3.23 -3.41 -23.69
CA LEU A 149 1.90 -2.82 -23.76
C LEU A 149 2.00 -1.29 -23.89
N SER A 150 1.72 -0.76 -25.08
CA SER A 150 1.64 0.70 -25.30
C SER A 150 0.21 1.16 -25.04
N VAL A 151 -0.02 1.82 -23.89
CA VAL A 151 -1.37 2.24 -23.47
C VAL A 151 -1.82 3.46 -24.31
N PRO A 152 -2.93 3.39 -25.05
CA PRO A 152 -3.44 4.56 -25.79
C PRO A 152 -3.93 5.64 -24.83
N GLY A 153 -3.65 6.92 -25.10
CA GLY A 153 -4.00 8.03 -24.21
C GLY A 153 -5.50 8.31 -24.07
N ASP A 154 -6.34 7.62 -24.84
CA ASP A 154 -7.75 7.94 -25.00
C ASP A 154 -8.68 6.72 -25.00
N PHE A 155 -8.17 5.54 -24.60
CA PHE A 155 -8.94 4.29 -24.65
C PHE A 155 -10.17 4.28 -23.74
N ALA A 156 -10.25 5.19 -22.76
CA ALA A 156 -11.32 5.28 -21.77
C ALA A 156 -12.29 6.46 -22.02
N GLN A 157 -12.30 7.04 -23.23
CA GLN A 157 -13.21 8.14 -23.64
C GLN A 157 -14.69 7.92 -23.31
N SER A 158 -15.14 6.66 -23.24
CA SER A 158 -16.53 6.30 -22.88
C SER A 158 -16.92 6.75 -21.46
N GLY A 159 -15.94 7.03 -20.60
CA GLY A 159 -16.14 7.43 -19.21
C GLY A 159 -16.60 6.32 -18.27
N VAL A 160 -16.57 5.07 -18.73
CA VAL A 160 -16.89 3.89 -17.91
C VAL A 160 -15.73 2.91 -17.89
N GLN A 161 -15.88 1.81 -17.16
CA GLN A 161 -14.90 0.73 -17.15
C GLN A 161 -14.61 0.24 -18.58
N SER A 162 -13.39 0.46 -19.05
CA SER A 162 -12.97 0.26 -20.45
C SER A 162 -11.81 -0.72 -20.54
N SER A 163 -11.69 -1.42 -21.67
CA SER A 163 -10.64 -2.40 -21.92
C SER A 163 -10.02 -2.23 -23.29
N ILE A 164 -8.71 -2.45 -23.41
CA ILE A 164 -7.94 -2.31 -24.64
C ILE A 164 -6.84 -3.37 -24.72
N LEU A 165 -6.15 -3.45 -25.86
CA LEU A 165 -5.04 -4.38 -26.11
C LEU A 165 -5.44 -5.84 -25.83
N GLY A 166 -6.62 -6.24 -26.34
CA GLY A 166 -7.14 -7.60 -26.17
C GLY A 166 -7.48 -7.98 -24.73
N GLY A 167 -7.73 -7.00 -23.85
CA GLY A 167 -8.04 -7.26 -22.44
C GLY A 167 -6.88 -7.04 -21.49
N ALA A 168 -5.65 -6.95 -22.00
CA ALA A 168 -4.43 -6.85 -21.20
C ALA A 168 -4.38 -5.58 -20.35
N VAL A 169 -4.98 -4.49 -20.82
CA VAL A 169 -5.12 -3.23 -20.06
C VAL A 169 -6.60 -2.94 -19.86
N GLN A 170 -6.97 -2.71 -18.62
CA GLN A 170 -8.34 -2.36 -18.21
C GLN A 170 -8.31 -1.16 -17.28
N MET A 171 -9.24 -0.23 -17.47
CA MET A 171 -9.51 0.81 -16.48
C MET A 171 -10.17 0.15 -15.27
N TYR A 172 -9.59 0.32 -14.08
CA TYR A 172 -10.22 -0.13 -12.85
C TYR A 172 -11.09 0.98 -12.25
N SER A 173 -10.51 2.14 -11.99
CA SER A 173 -11.20 3.30 -11.44
C SER A 173 -10.54 4.59 -11.94
N ALA A 174 -11.31 5.68 -12.04
CA ALA A 174 -10.79 6.99 -12.45
C ALA A 174 -11.52 8.15 -11.78
N ASN A 175 -10.93 9.35 -11.86
CA ASN A 175 -11.59 10.60 -11.48
C ASN A 175 -12.60 11.03 -12.56
N SER A 176 -13.69 10.28 -12.68
CA SER A 176 -14.70 10.49 -13.72
C SER A 176 -16.11 10.17 -13.20
N PRO A 177 -17.19 10.76 -13.75
CA PRO A 177 -18.53 10.67 -13.18
C PRO A 177 -19.08 9.27 -12.90
N HIS A 178 -18.65 8.25 -13.66
CA HIS A 178 -19.07 6.87 -13.43
C HIS A 178 -18.62 6.31 -12.06
N TRP A 179 -17.59 6.90 -11.45
CA TRP A 179 -16.98 6.45 -10.21
C TRP A 179 -17.22 7.40 -9.03
N TYR A 180 -18.25 8.26 -9.10
CA TYR A 180 -18.65 9.05 -7.93
C TYR A 180 -19.06 8.17 -6.76
N ASN A 181 -18.79 8.63 -5.54
CA ASN A 181 -19.28 8.02 -4.31
C ASN A 181 -20.83 8.04 -4.27
N SER A 182 -21.45 9.06 -4.86
CA SER A 182 -22.92 9.18 -4.97
C SER A 182 -23.61 8.05 -5.74
N VAL A 183 -22.87 7.26 -6.54
CA VAL A 183 -23.42 6.06 -7.22
C VAL A 183 -23.99 5.08 -6.20
N HIS A 184 -23.33 4.94 -5.04
CA HIS A 184 -23.77 4.06 -3.97
C HIS A 184 -24.20 4.82 -2.71
N ASN A 185 -23.67 6.02 -2.48
CA ASN A 185 -23.79 6.76 -1.23
C ASN A 185 -24.14 8.24 -1.50
N SER A 186 -25.31 8.50 -2.09
CA SER A 186 -25.74 9.87 -2.45
C SER A 186 -25.93 10.81 -1.25
N GLY A 187 -26.14 10.27 -0.05
CA GLY A 187 -26.24 11.03 1.20
C GLY A 187 -24.91 11.23 1.95
N ALA A 188 -23.78 10.73 1.43
CA ALA A 188 -22.48 10.90 2.08
C ALA A 188 -22.00 12.36 2.00
N ASN A 189 -21.23 12.80 3.00
CA ASN A 189 -20.57 14.12 2.99
C ASN A 189 -19.62 14.28 1.79
N THR A 190 -19.14 13.15 1.25
CA THR A 190 -18.22 13.05 0.12
C THR A 190 -18.91 12.52 -1.14
N ALA A 191 -20.24 12.62 -1.25
CA ALA A 191 -21.00 12.11 -2.40
C ALA A 191 -20.49 12.61 -3.77
N ALA A 192 -19.98 13.84 -3.81
CA ALA A 192 -19.40 14.44 -5.02
C ALA A 192 -17.96 13.98 -5.34
N TYR A 193 -17.28 13.28 -4.43
CA TYR A 193 -15.93 12.77 -4.69
C TYR A 193 -15.98 11.47 -5.49
N THR A 194 -14.93 11.19 -6.25
CA THR A 194 -14.64 9.88 -6.84
C THR A 194 -13.70 9.10 -5.95
N GLY A 195 -13.57 7.81 -6.22
CA GLY A 195 -12.67 6.96 -5.44
C GLY A 195 -11.18 7.13 -5.72
N VAL A 196 -10.84 7.75 -6.85
CA VAL A 196 -9.46 7.95 -7.32
C VAL A 196 -9.33 9.34 -7.92
N SER A 197 -8.28 10.06 -7.55
CA SER A 197 -7.91 11.39 -8.07
C SER A 197 -6.46 11.67 -7.72
N ASN A 198 -5.57 11.72 -8.73
CA ASN A 198 -4.11 11.75 -8.53
C ASN A 198 -3.63 10.74 -7.46
N PRO A 199 -3.78 9.42 -7.71
CA PRO A 199 -3.45 8.39 -6.72
C PRO A 199 -1.94 8.26 -6.52
N LEU A 200 -1.49 8.30 -5.27
CA LEU A 200 -0.06 8.26 -4.88
C LEU A 200 0.28 7.10 -3.93
N GLY A 201 -0.72 6.48 -3.30
CA GLY A 201 -0.54 5.25 -2.52
C GLY A 201 -1.59 4.21 -2.86
N LEU A 202 -1.26 2.93 -2.69
CA LEU A 202 -2.20 1.82 -2.86
C LEU A 202 -1.91 0.71 -1.87
N SER A 203 -2.91 0.38 -1.07
CA SER A 203 -2.92 -0.83 -0.26
C SER A 203 -4.07 -1.73 -0.71
N ASN A 204 -3.74 -2.99 -0.98
CA ASN A 204 -4.68 -4.02 -1.40
C ASN A 204 -4.93 -4.93 -0.21
N ASN A 205 -6.13 -4.81 0.36
CA ASN A 205 -6.57 -5.60 1.48
C ASN A 205 -7.01 -6.99 0.99
N ASN A 206 -6.06 -7.91 0.85
CA ASN A 206 -6.37 -9.28 0.47
C ASN A 206 -7.17 -10.02 1.55
N ALA A 207 -7.05 -9.61 2.81
CA ALA A 207 -7.81 -10.15 3.94
C ALA A 207 -9.31 -9.76 3.93
N PHE A 208 -9.64 -8.50 3.67
CA PHE A 208 -11.01 -7.97 3.75
C PHE A 208 -11.63 -7.71 2.37
N GLY A 209 -10.93 -8.06 1.29
CA GLY A 209 -11.50 -8.07 -0.05
C GLY A 209 -11.61 -6.70 -0.71
N ARG A 210 -10.75 -5.71 -0.43
CA ARG A 210 -10.94 -4.34 -0.97
C ARG A 210 -9.63 -3.60 -1.23
N LEU A 211 -9.66 -2.66 -2.16
CA LEU A 211 -8.53 -1.81 -2.48
C LEU A 211 -8.68 -0.44 -1.83
N TRP A 212 -7.55 0.10 -1.37
CA TRP A 212 -7.49 1.31 -0.56
C TRP A 212 -6.44 2.27 -1.13
N PRO A 213 -6.83 3.14 -2.06
CA PRO A 213 -5.94 4.16 -2.59
C PRO A 213 -5.83 5.38 -1.67
N ALA A 214 -4.63 5.94 -1.57
CA ALA A 214 -4.38 7.29 -1.07
C ALA A 214 -4.23 8.25 -2.26
N ASN A 215 -4.93 9.37 -2.17
CA ASN A 215 -5.10 10.33 -3.26
C ASN A 215 -4.68 11.73 -2.82
N ALA A 216 -4.09 12.49 -3.75
CA ALA A 216 -3.83 13.92 -3.60
C ALA A 216 -4.62 14.73 -4.64
N PRO A 217 -5.96 14.82 -4.51
CA PRO A 217 -6.83 15.40 -5.54
C PRO A 217 -6.45 16.83 -5.91
N PHE A 218 -5.99 17.60 -4.93
CA PHE A 218 -5.62 19.00 -5.10
C PHE A 218 -4.10 19.23 -5.01
N GLY A 219 -3.31 18.16 -5.17
CA GLY A 219 -1.86 18.16 -4.94
C GLY A 219 -1.50 18.13 -3.46
N ASP A 220 -0.21 18.27 -3.15
CA ASP A 220 0.34 18.03 -1.81
C ASP A 220 -0.19 19.00 -0.75
N THR A 221 -0.45 20.26 -1.10
CA THR A 221 -0.89 21.31 -0.16
C THR A 221 -2.41 21.35 0.04
N GLY A 222 -3.18 20.71 -0.83
CA GLY A 222 -4.64 20.65 -0.72
C GLY A 222 -5.08 19.44 0.10
N ILE A 223 -6.39 19.37 0.42
CA ILE A 223 -6.92 18.23 1.17
C ILE A 223 -6.67 16.91 0.43
N GLY A 224 -6.30 15.89 1.18
CA GLY A 224 -6.17 14.52 0.70
C GLY A 224 -7.51 13.79 0.71
N SER A 225 -7.55 12.67 0.00
CA SER A 225 -8.61 11.68 0.13
C SER A 225 -8.06 10.25 0.15
N SER A 226 -8.86 9.34 0.66
CA SER A 226 -8.63 7.91 0.60
C SER A 226 -9.97 7.21 0.42
N THR A 227 -9.96 6.00 -0.13
CA THR A 227 -11.19 5.35 -0.55
C THR A 227 -11.16 3.87 -0.24
N ILE A 228 -12.33 3.28 -0.06
CA ILE A 228 -12.56 1.84 -0.12
C ILE A 228 -13.19 1.55 -1.47
N LEU A 229 -12.49 0.86 -2.36
CA LEU A 229 -12.98 0.55 -3.69
C LEU A 229 -13.54 -0.87 -3.77
N ASP A 230 -14.80 -0.98 -4.20
CA ASP A 230 -15.41 -2.23 -4.61
C ASP A 230 -14.76 -2.78 -5.89
N PRO A 231 -14.94 -4.08 -6.20
CA PRO A 231 -14.39 -4.70 -7.42
C PRO A 231 -14.78 -4.05 -8.74
N THR A 232 -15.88 -3.31 -8.75
CA THR A 232 -16.33 -2.50 -9.89
C THR A 232 -15.45 -1.27 -10.11
N GLY A 233 -14.53 -0.99 -9.18
CA GLY A 233 -13.75 0.24 -9.10
C GLY A 233 -14.51 1.43 -8.53
N GLN A 234 -15.78 1.26 -8.13
CA GLN A 234 -16.57 2.33 -7.52
C GLN A 234 -16.34 2.37 -6.00
N PRO A 235 -16.53 3.52 -5.33
CA PRO A 235 -16.48 3.58 -3.87
C PRO A 235 -17.48 2.64 -3.20
N LEU A 236 -17.11 2.07 -2.05
CA LEU A 236 -17.83 1.01 -1.34
C LEU A 236 -19.36 1.16 -1.33
N ALA A 237 -20.04 0.16 -1.90
CA ALA A 237 -21.47 -0.04 -1.73
C ALA A 237 -21.80 -0.60 -0.34
N GLY A 238 -22.91 -0.14 0.23
CA GLY A 238 -23.36 -0.63 1.55
C GLY A 238 -22.38 -0.28 2.68
N ALA A 239 -21.77 0.91 2.62
CA ALA A 239 -20.81 1.36 3.63
C ALA A 239 -21.39 1.27 5.06
N PRO A 240 -20.61 0.77 6.05
CA PRO A 240 -21.08 0.67 7.44
C PRO A 240 -21.54 2.01 8.04
N ASN A 241 -20.98 3.12 7.55
CA ASN A 241 -21.40 4.47 7.89
C ASN A 241 -21.79 5.23 6.62
N ALA A 242 -23.09 5.53 6.48
CA ALA A 242 -23.66 6.18 5.31
C ALA A 242 -23.18 7.63 5.09
N LEU A 243 -22.72 8.33 6.14
CA LEU A 243 -22.20 9.69 6.01
C LEU A 243 -20.77 9.73 5.45
N ILE A 244 -20.03 8.63 5.58
CA ILE A 244 -18.73 8.43 4.93
C ILE A 244 -18.93 7.90 3.50
N GLY A 245 -19.80 6.90 3.35
CA GLY A 245 -19.84 6.10 2.13
C GLY A 245 -18.52 5.36 1.93
N GLY A 246 -17.98 5.39 0.71
CA GLY A 246 -16.69 4.77 0.39
C GLY A 246 -15.49 5.72 0.40
N VAL A 247 -15.67 7.04 0.50
CA VAL A 247 -14.59 8.03 0.33
C VAL A 247 -14.39 8.87 1.58
N TYR A 248 -13.16 8.88 2.10
CA TYR A 248 -12.67 9.77 3.15
C TYR A 248 -12.00 10.98 2.52
N ALA A 249 -12.32 12.20 2.98
CA ALA A 249 -11.72 13.41 2.44
C ALA A 249 -11.63 14.51 3.50
N GLY A 250 -10.45 15.14 3.59
CA GLY A 250 -10.19 16.25 4.51
C GLY A 250 -10.70 15.98 5.93
N SER A 251 -11.43 16.94 6.48
CA SER A 251 -12.15 16.82 7.75
C SER A 251 -13.61 16.39 7.61
N LEU A 252 -14.13 16.25 6.38
CA LEU A 252 -15.54 15.93 6.10
C LEU A 252 -15.97 14.55 6.63
N THR A 253 -14.97 13.69 6.87
CA THR A 253 -15.14 12.31 7.32
C THR A 253 -14.46 12.02 8.65
N ASN A 254 -14.09 13.06 9.39
CA ASN A 254 -13.61 12.91 10.76
C ASN A 254 -14.68 12.24 11.63
N ARG A 255 -14.25 11.38 12.57
CA ARG A 255 -15.16 10.62 13.45
C ARG A 255 -16.21 11.49 14.14
N ASN A 256 -15.83 12.69 14.59
CA ASN A 256 -16.74 13.65 15.24
C ASN A 256 -17.74 14.33 14.28
N VAL A 257 -17.55 14.21 12.96
CA VAL A 257 -18.45 14.74 11.93
C VAL A 257 -19.45 13.68 11.47
N VAL A 258 -18.99 12.43 11.32
CA VAL A 258 -19.78 11.33 10.74
C VAL A 258 -20.34 10.36 11.77
N THR A 259 -20.03 10.56 13.05
CA THR A 259 -20.61 9.76 14.15
C THR A 259 -21.11 10.69 15.25
N SER A 260 -22.31 10.42 15.76
CA SER A 260 -22.86 11.10 16.94
C SER A 260 -22.46 10.43 18.26
N GLN A 261 -21.86 9.24 18.18
CA GLN A 261 -21.61 8.35 19.32
C GLN A 261 -20.21 8.51 19.92
N SER A 262 -19.25 9.03 19.15
CA SER A 262 -17.89 9.24 19.65
C SER A 262 -17.19 10.40 18.95
N SER A 263 -16.44 11.16 19.72
CA SER A 263 -15.48 12.12 19.17
C SER A 263 -14.24 11.37 18.67
N GLN A 264 -13.42 12.06 17.85
CA GLN A 264 -12.07 11.60 17.59
C GLN A 264 -11.33 11.35 18.90
N VAL A 265 -10.65 10.21 18.98
CA VAL A 265 -9.81 9.87 20.15
C VAL A 265 -8.46 10.56 20.05
N ILE A 266 -7.93 10.65 18.84
CA ILE A 266 -6.77 11.46 18.50
C ILE A 266 -7.22 12.43 17.41
N PRO A 267 -7.13 13.76 17.60
CA PRO A 267 -7.46 14.71 16.55
C PRO A 267 -6.55 14.54 15.32
N GLY A 268 -7.13 14.60 14.13
CA GLY A 268 -6.39 14.51 12.87
C GLY A 268 -7.33 14.46 11.67
N SER A 269 -6.83 14.78 10.48
CA SER A 269 -7.61 14.76 9.25
C SER A 269 -6.69 14.71 8.04
N LEU A 270 -7.23 14.39 6.86
CA LEU A 270 -6.51 14.42 5.59
C LEU A 270 -6.34 15.85 5.08
N SER A 271 -5.74 16.73 5.89
CA SER A 271 -5.65 18.18 5.63
C SER A 271 -4.67 18.54 4.52
N ALA A 272 -3.74 17.63 4.20
CA ALA A 272 -2.80 17.71 3.08
C ALA A 272 -2.97 16.47 2.18
N GLY A 273 -2.38 16.49 0.98
CA GLY A 273 -2.53 15.42 0.00
C GLY A 273 -2.14 14.07 0.59
N ALA A 274 -2.93 13.02 0.36
CA ALA A 274 -2.61 11.68 0.84
C ALA A 274 -1.61 11.02 -0.12
N VAL A 275 -0.42 10.72 0.39
CA VAL A 275 0.78 10.40 -0.41
C VAL A 275 1.31 8.98 -0.17
N GLY A 276 0.72 8.25 0.77
CA GLY A 276 1.06 6.87 1.11
C GLY A 276 -0.02 6.22 1.97
N THR A 277 -0.15 4.90 1.90
CA THR A 277 -1.13 4.15 2.71
C THR A 277 -0.68 2.72 2.96
N ALA A 278 -1.07 2.15 4.10
CA ALA A 278 -0.83 0.75 4.45
C ALA A 278 -1.99 0.20 5.29
N PHE A 279 -2.17 -1.11 5.21
CA PHE A 279 -3.15 -1.81 6.05
C PHE A 279 -2.61 -1.96 7.48
N LEU A 280 -3.36 -1.47 8.48
CA LEU A 280 -3.00 -1.58 9.90
C LEU A 280 -3.56 -2.82 10.58
N GLY A 281 -4.48 -3.54 9.95
CA GLY A 281 -5.14 -4.70 10.54
C GLY A 281 -6.57 -4.44 11.04
N PRO A 282 -7.12 -5.36 11.84
CA PRO A 282 -8.39 -5.17 12.52
C PRO A 282 -8.30 -4.06 13.57
N SER A 283 -9.42 -3.37 13.78
CA SER A 283 -9.53 -2.30 14.74
C SER A 283 -9.24 -2.76 16.18
N PRO A 284 -8.50 -1.98 16.97
CA PRO A 284 -8.09 -2.38 18.32
C PRO A 284 -9.24 -2.29 19.35
N ASP A 285 -10.38 -1.74 18.97
CA ASP A 285 -11.60 -1.68 19.78
C ASP A 285 -12.41 -2.99 19.82
N GLY A 286 -11.94 -4.04 19.16
CA GLY A 286 -12.60 -5.35 19.12
C GLY A 286 -13.76 -5.44 18.14
N SER A 287 -14.10 -4.38 17.39
CA SER A 287 -15.10 -4.46 16.32
C SER A 287 -14.60 -5.20 15.07
N CYS A 288 -13.32 -5.56 15.04
CA CYS A 288 -12.65 -6.28 13.96
C CYS A 288 -12.79 -5.63 12.59
N LYS A 289 -13.02 -4.32 12.52
CA LYS A 289 -13.15 -3.60 11.26
C LYS A 289 -11.78 -3.23 10.72
N ALA A 290 -11.58 -3.34 9.41
CA ALA A 290 -10.31 -2.98 8.80
C ALA A 290 -9.96 -1.52 9.08
N VAL A 291 -8.69 -1.28 9.42
CA VAL A 291 -8.12 0.05 9.62
C VAL A 291 -6.92 0.24 8.70
N PHE A 292 -6.79 1.43 8.12
CA PHE A 292 -5.67 1.82 7.27
C PHE A 292 -4.96 3.02 7.86
N SER A 293 -3.64 3.07 7.72
CA SER A 293 -2.87 4.29 7.94
C SER A 293 -2.76 5.02 6.62
N VAL A 294 -3.00 6.33 6.62
CA VAL A 294 -2.77 7.20 5.48
C VAL A 294 -1.81 8.31 5.89
N VAL A 295 -0.72 8.42 5.15
CA VAL A 295 0.31 9.43 5.38
C VAL A 295 0.02 10.62 4.47
N THR A 296 -0.05 11.81 5.06
CA THR A 296 -0.29 13.06 4.35
C THR A 296 1.01 13.78 4.03
N ALA A 297 0.98 14.65 3.03
CA ALA A 297 2.18 15.32 2.52
C ALA A 297 2.87 16.23 3.55
N ASP A 298 2.17 16.68 4.59
CA ASP A 298 2.76 17.40 5.74
C ASP A 298 3.43 16.48 6.77
N GLY A 299 3.45 15.17 6.52
CA GLY A 299 4.09 14.17 7.38
C GLY A 299 3.23 13.68 8.54
N ALA A 300 1.93 14.01 8.55
CA ALA A 300 0.99 13.43 9.51
C ALA A 300 0.59 12.00 9.10
N ILE A 301 0.12 11.23 10.07
CA ILE A 301 -0.48 9.91 9.83
C ILE A 301 -1.88 9.94 10.41
N VAL A 302 -2.86 9.62 9.55
CA VAL A 302 -4.28 9.51 9.89
C VAL A 302 -4.66 8.04 9.79
N GLN A 303 -5.62 7.59 10.61
CA GLN A 303 -6.16 6.25 10.50
C GLN A 303 -7.62 6.26 10.04
N GLU A 304 -7.93 5.36 9.13
CA GLU A 304 -9.24 5.22 8.49
C GLU A 304 -9.96 4.01 9.03
N SER A 305 -11.07 4.23 9.72
CA SER A 305 -11.97 3.17 10.17
C SER A 305 -13.21 3.08 9.28
N THR A 306 -13.45 1.91 8.69
CA THR A 306 -14.66 1.61 7.89
C THR A 306 -15.98 1.92 8.59
N LEU A 307 -15.99 1.91 9.92
CA LEU A 307 -17.18 2.14 10.74
C LEU A 307 -17.22 3.55 11.33
N LYS A 308 -16.06 4.08 11.75
CA LYS A 308 -16.02 5.26 12.62
C LYS A 308 -15.52 6.54 11.94
N GLY A 309 -14.96 6.49 10.73
CA GLY A 309 -14.38 7.67 10.10
C GLY A 309 -12.89 7.82 10.38
N LEU A 310 -12.39 9.04 10.21
CA LEU A 310 -10.99 9.38 10.44
C LEU A 310 -10.72 9.67 11.92
N ASP A 311 -9.60 9.16 12.42
CA ASP A 311 -8.90 9.62 13.61
C ASP A 311 -7.45 9.96 13.24
N GLY A 312 -6.82 10.86 13.99
CA GLY A 312 -5.37 10.98 13.93
C GLY A 312 -4.67 9.71 14.40
N LEU A 313 -3.43 9.51 13.98
CA LEU A 313 -2.52 8.48 14.52
C LEU A 313 -1.22 9.13 14.98
N ALA A 314 -0.64 9.99 14.14
CA ALA A 314 0.53 10.80 14.46
C ALA A 314 0.41 12.21 13.85
N PRO A 315 0.87 13.26 14.55
CA PRO A 315 0.74 14.64 14.08
C PRO A 315 1.64 14.94 12.87
N ALA A 316 1.38 16.07 12.20
CA ALA A 316 2.24 16.58 11.12
C ALA A 316 3.71 16.70 11.56
N GLY A 317 4.64 16.42 10.63
CA GLY A 317 6.08 16.38 10.90
C GLY A 317 6.57 15.13 11.63
N THR A 318 5.71 14.14 11.93
CA THR A 318 6.15 12.83 12.43
C THR A 318 7.05 12.15 11.41
N VAL A 319 6.56 12.10 10.17
CA VAL A 319 7.34 11.78 8.97
C VAL A 319 7.80 13.09 8.34
N GLU A 320 8.96 13.07 7.69
CA GLU A 320 9.48 14.23 6.97
C GLU A 320 8.51 14.70 5.87
N SER A 321 8.06 15.95 5.98
CA SER A 321 7.04 16.57 5.12
C SER A 321 7.49 16.68 3.66
N LEU A 322 6.65 16.36 2.69
CA LEU A 322 6.90 16.63 1.27
C LEU A 322 6.62 18.08 0.86
N LEU A 323 5.94 18.86 1.70
CA LEU A 323 5.51 20.21 1.36
C LEU A 323 6.69 21.13 1.05
N GLY A 324 6.57 21.87 -0.05
CA GLY A 324 7.58 22.82 -0.52
C GLY A 324 8.85 22.17 -1.08
N ARG A 325 8.86 20.83 -1.23
CA ARG A 325 9.98 20.08 -1.80
C ARG A 325 9.62 19.56 -3.19
N ALA A 326 10.62 19.41 -4.04
CA ALA A 326 10.43 18.97 -5.42
C ALA A 326 11.59 18.07 -5.85
N TRP A 327 11.37 17.28 -6.90
CA TRP A 327 12.43 16.50 -7.52
C TRP A 327 13.52 17.40 -8.11
N ASP A 328 14.75 16.91 -8.07
CA ASP A 328 15.88 17.49 -8.78
C ASP A 328 16.48 16.43 -9.74
N PRO A 329 16.43 16.64 -11.06
CA PRO A 329 15.76 17.76 -11.74
C PRO A 329 14.24 17.74 -11.56
N PRO A 330 13.54 18.90 -11.63
CA PRO A 330 12.09 18.95 -11.54
C PRO A 330 11.40 18.07 -12.58
N ASN A 331 10.44 17.27 -12.14
CA ASN A 331 9.57 16.50 -13.03
C ASN A 331 8.13 17.00 -12.87
N GLN A 332 7.69 17.87 -13.79
CA GLN A 332 6.38 18.53 -13.72
C GLN A 332 5.19 17.56 -13.76
N GLY A 333 5.42 16.33 -14.23
CA GLY A 333 4.41 15.26 -14.32
C GLY A 333 4.37 14.32 -13.12
N VAL A 334 5.14 14.53 -12.05
CA VAL A 334 5.26 13.57 -10.94
C VAL A 334 5.28 14.25 -9.58
N GLU A 335 4.22 14.07 -8.80
CA GLU A 335 4.15 14.44 -7.40
C GLU A 335 5.01 13.51 -6.54
N PRO A 336 5.64 14.03 -5.47
CA PRO A 336 6.28 13.21 -4.47
C PRO A 336 5.30 12.28 -3.75
N ARG A 337 5.79 11.10 -3.39
CA ARG A 337 5.03 10.08 -2.67
C ARG A 337 5.87 9.38 -1.61
N LEU A 338 5.19 8.64 -0.73
CA LEU A 338 5.81 7.87 0.34
C LEU A 338 5.41 6.40 0.24
N GLY A 339 6.39 5.51 0.34
CA GLY A 339 6.16 4.09 0.60
C GLY A 339 5.81 3.87 2.06
N VAL A 340 4.85 2.99 2.32
CA VAL A 340 4.39 2.66 3.66
C VAL A 340 4.25 1.14 3.78
N LEU A 341 4.93 0.52 4.74
CA LEU A 341 4.75 -0.89 5.10
C LEU A 341 4.38 -1.04 6.56
N MET A 342 3.59 -2.06 6.86
CA MET A 342 3.21 -2.49 8.20
C MET A 342 3.95 -3.78 8.55
N ASN A 343 4.56 -3.83 9.73
CA ASN A 343 4.98 -5.07 10.38
C ASN A 343 4.12 -5.32 11.62
N PRO A 344 3.29 -6.39 11.62
CA PRO A 344 2.51 -6.78 12.79
C PRO A 344 3.19 -7.81 13.70
N TYR A 345 4.40 -8.25 13.36
CA TYR A 345 5.11 -9.35 14.00
C TYR A 345 6.27 -8.91 14.90
N THR A 346 6.56 -7.60 14.99
CA THR A 346 7.70 -7.15 15.79
C THR A 346 7.45 -7.34 17.29
N ALA A 347 8.30 -8.15 17.92
CA ALA A 347 8.37 -8.29 19.36
C ALA A 347 9.48 -7.39 19.95
N THR A 348 9.44 -6.08 19.68
CA THR A 348 10.30 -5.12 20.41
C THR A 348 9.66 -4.86 21.77
N PRO A 349 10.40 -4.84 22.89
CA PRO A 349 9.81 -4.52 24.19
C PRO A 349 9.06 -3.16 24.13
N GLY A 350 7.74 -3.20 24.29
CA GLY A 350 6.88 -2.00 24.32
C GLY A 350 6.24 -1.56 23.00
N ALA A 351 6.52 -2.21 21.85
CA ALA A 351 5.83 -1.97 20.59
C ALA A 351 5.17 -3.26 20.08
N ALA A 352 3.88 -3.19 19.73
CA ALA A 352 3.15 -4.34 19.17
C ALA A 352 3.11 -4.33 17.64
N TRP A 353 3.28 -3.16 17.02
CA TRP A 353 3.25 -2.99 15.56
C TRP A 353 4.18 -1.85 15.11
N GLN A 354 4.65 -1.91 13.86
CA GLN A 354 5.53 -0.89 13.30
C GLN A 354 5.09 -0.50 11.88
N LEU A 355 5.12 0.80 11.59
CA LEU A 355 5.09 1.32 10.22
C LEU A 355 6.48 1.72 9.77
N PHE A 356 6.84 1.35 8.54
CA PHE A 356 8.02 1.85 7.83
C PHE A 356 7.54 2.84 6.78
N VAL A 357 8.03 4.09 6.84
CA VAL A 357 7.64 5.16 5.91
C VAL A 357 8.88 5.76 5.26
N THR A 358 8.96 5.77 3.93
CA THR A 358 10.10 6.40 3.24
C THR A 358 10.10 7.91 3.43
N GLU A 359 11.27 8.53 3.50
CA GLU A 359 11.43 9.98 3.57
C GLU A 359 12.39 10.42 2.43
N PRO A 360 11.89 10.59 1.19
CA PRO A 360 12.73 10.70 0.00
C PRO A 360 13.77 11.81 0.12
N PHE A 361 13.35 13.01 0.50
CA PHE A 361 14.22 14.19 0.55
C PHE A 361 15.21 14.20 1.73
N ASN A 362 15.08 13.27 2.68
CA ASN A 362 16.02 13.09 3.79
C ASN A 362 16.88 11.84 3.63
N ASN A 363 16.62 11.00 2.62
CA ASN A 363 17.29 9.71 2.41
C ASN A 363 17.18 8.78 3.63
N THR A 364 16.02 8.78 4.28
CA THR A 364 15.73 7.99 5.47
C THR A 364 14.45 7.16 5.30
N ILE A 365 14.24 6.24 6.24
CA ILE A 365 12.96 5.57 6.44
C ILE A 365 12.58 5.78 7.90
N ALA A 366 11.44 6.42 8.16
CA ALA A 366 10.88 6.53 9.50
C ALA A 366 10.32 5.18 9.94
N VAL A 367 10.67 4.75 11.14
CA VAL A 367 10.12 3.56 11.81
C VAL A 367 9.22 4.04 12.94
N VAL A 368 7.92 3.93 12.73
CA VAL A 368 6.89 4.44 13.63
C VAL A 368 6.31 3.26 14.42
N ASN A 369 6.68 3.16 15.70
CA ASN A 369 6.11 2.16 16.60
C ASN A 369 4.71 2.57 17.00
N LEU A 370 3.77 1.63 16.95
CA LEU A 370 2.37 1.85 17.30
C LEU A 370 2.01 1.20 18.63
N VAL A 371 1.08 1.84 19.32
CA VAL A 371 0.44 1.37 20.55
C VAL A 371 -1.08 1.42 20.39
N VAL A 372 -1.81 0.77 21.30
CA VAL A 372 -3.26 1.01 21.43
C VAL A 372 -3.48 2.24 22.30
N PHE A 373 -4.29 3.18 21.82
CA PHE A 373 -4.61 4.42 22.51
C PHE A 373 -6.12 4.56 22.73
N GLY A 374 -6.51 5.30 23.78
CA GLY A 374 -7.91 5.50 24.16
C GLY A 374 -8.47 4.39 25.07
N THR A 375 -9.75 4.52 25.39
CA THR A 375 -10.48 3.58 26.27
C THR A 375 -11.54 2.82 25.48
N ALA A 376 -11.82 1.58 25.88
CA ALA A 376 -12.89 0.81 25.28
C ALA A 376 -14.25 1.53 25.43
N PRO A 377 -15.11 1.53 24.41
CA PRO A 377 -15.02 0.81 23.13
C PRO A 377 -14.44 1.67 21.98
N ASN A 378 -13.69 2.72 22.28
CA ASN A 378 -13.21 3.71 21.29
C ASN A 378 -11.72 3.61 20.97
N GLN A 379 -11.05 2.54 21.40
CA GLN A 379 -9.62 2.35 21.16
C GLN A 379 -9.24 2.50 19.69
N VAL A 380 -8.07 3.10 19.45
CA VAL A 380 -7.48 3.36 18.14
C VAL A 380 -5.99 3.02 18.16
N PHE A 381 -5.35 2.95 16.99
CA PHE A 381 -3.89 2.92 16.94
C PHE A 381 -3.34 4.30 17.31
N GLY A 382 -2.24 4.37 18.04
CA GLY A 382 -1.60 5.62 18.41
C GLY A 382 -0.09 5.56 18.24
N LEU A 383 0.53 6.73 18.13
CA LEU A 383 1.98 6.88 18.09
C LEU A 383 2.61 6.44 19.43
N GLY A 384 3.51 5.47 19.38
CA GLY A 384 4.37 5.08 20.49
C GLY A 384 5.72 5.81 20.46
N SER A 385 6.50 5.60 19.39
CA SER A 385 7.79 6.25 19.19
C SER A 385 8.17 6.30 17.71
N VAL A 386 9.11 7.17 17.34
CA VAL A 386 9.69 7.22 15.99
C VAL A 386 11.20 7.07 16.08
N SER A 387 11.77 6.18 15.27
CA SER A 387 13.19 6.16 14.95
C SER A 387 13.38 6.28 13.44
N ARG A 388 14.62 6.41 12.97
CA ARG A 388 14.93 6.51 11.54
C ARG A 388 16.04 5.54 11.17
N ILE A 389 15.82 4.83 10.07
CA ILE A 389 16.87 4.11 9.36
C ILE A 389 17.54 5.10 8.41
N SER A 390 18.86 5.21 8.51
CA SER A 390 19.71 5.91 7.56
C SER A 390 20.74 4.95 6.97
N SER A 391 21.03 5.12 5.69
CA SER A 391 22.03 4.31 4.98
C SER A 391 22.50 5.07 3.75
N ASP A 392 23.78 4.94 3.40
CA ASP A 392 24.32 5.50 2.16
C ASP A 392 23.66 4.91 0.91
N SER A 393 23.01 3.76 1.05
CA SER A 393 22.26 3.11 -0.03
C SER A 393 20.89 3.74 -0.28
N LEU A 394 20.37 4.56 0.63
CA LEU A 394 19.13 5.32 0.44
C LEU A 394 19.43 6.60 -0.34
N LYS A 395 18.76 6.78 -1.49
CA LYS A 395 18.88 7.98 -2.34
C LYS A 395 17.53 8.28 -2.98
N LEU A 396 16.81 9.21 -2.38
CA LEU A 396 15.41 9.48 -2.67
C LEU A 396 14.57 8.20 -2.61
N PRO A 397 14.51 7.51 -1.45
CA PRO A 397 13.59 6.37 -1.29
C PRO A 397 12.16 6.84 -1.46
N VAL A 398 11.45 6.32 -2.47
CA VAL A 398 10.09 6.77 -2.83
C VAL A 398 9.01 5.75 -2.52
N ASP A 399 9.39 4.47 -2.41
CA ASP A 399 8.44 3.41 -2.13
C ASP A 399 9.08 2.18 -1.49
N LEU A 400 8.24 1.34 -0.88
CA LEU A 400 8.64 0.11 -0.19
C LEU A 400 7.73 -1.05 -0.63
N ALA A 401 8.32 -2.24 -0.72
CA ALA A 401 7.56 -3.48 -0.90
C ALA A 401 8.10 -4.58 0.02
N PRO A 402 7.25 -5.45 0.59
CA PRO A 402 7.74 -6.63 1.30
C PRO A 402 8.56 -7.51 0.36
N VAL A 403 9.63 -8.14 0.85
CA VAL A 403 10.25 -9.26 0.13
C VAL A 403 9.32 -10.48 0.17
N GLN A 404 8.74 -10.75 1.35
CA GLN A 404 7.64 -11.67 1.56
C GLN A 404 6.49 -10.91 2.20
N ARG A 405 5.33 -10.94 1.56
CA ARG A 405 4.13 -10.30 2.08
C ARG A 405 3.35 -11.32 2.90
N ASP A 406 2.66 -10.86 3.93
CA ASP A 406 1.64 -11.71 4.54
C ASP A 406 0.51 -11.92 3.52
N ALA A 407 0.29 -13.17 3.13
CA ALA A 407 -0.73 -13.57 2.19
C ALA A 407 -1.77 -14.52 2.78
N ASP A 408 -1.55 -15.00 4.01
CA ASP A 408 -2.26 -16.14 4.57
C ASP A 408 -3.08 -15.77 5.82
N SER A 409 -2.66 -14.74 6.56
CA SER A 409 -3.38 -14.27 7.74
C SER A 409 -4.57 -13.42 7.36
N ILE A 410 -5.77 -13.84 7.75
CA ILE A 410 -6.98 -13.02 7.58
C ILE A 410 -6.94 -11.69 8.36
N ASN A 411 -6.01 -11.52 9.29
CA ASN A 411 -5.86 -10.26 10.01
C ASN A 411 -4.91 -9.29 9.32
N TRP A 412 -4.05 -9.79 8.43
CA TRP A 412 -2.86 -9.06 7.98
C TRP A 412 -2.62 -9.14 6.46
N ALA A 413 -3.30 -10.02 5.74
CA ALA A 413 -3.01 -10.27 4.34
C ALA A 413 -3.21 -9.02 3.47
N SER A 414 -2.09 -8.48 2.96
CA SER A 414 -2.03 -7.24 2.19
C SER A 414 -0.69 -7.10 1.48
N ASN A 415 -0.65 -6.38 0.35
CA ASN A 415 0.61 -6.04 -0.31
C ASN A 415 1.52 -5.11 0.52
N THR A 416 0.97 -4.42 1.51
CA THR A 416 1.69 -3.48 2.38
C THR A 416 2.07 -4.10 3.72
N THR A 417 1.87 -5.39 3.91
CA THR A 417 2.15 -6.07 5.19
C THR A 417 3.29 -7.06 5.04
N LEU A 418 4.29 -6.91 5.91
CA LEU A 418 5.43 -7.83 5.99
C LEU A 418 5.00 -9.17 6.59
N ASP A 419 5.48 -10.25 6.00
CA ASP A 419 5.44 -11.57 6.64
C ASP A 419 6.45 -11.64 7.81
N GLU A 420 6.32 -12.65 8.67
CA GLU A 420 7.19 -12.85 9.82
C GLU A 420 8.67 -12.98 9.38
N GLY A 421 9.52 -12.09 9.91
CA GLY A 421 10.95 -12.05 9.57
C GLY A 421 11.26 -11.56 8.15
N SER A 422 10.28 -11.04 7.41
CA SER A 422 10.53 -10.52 6.06
C SER A 422 11.43 -9.29 6.06
N ASP A 423 12.34 -9.23 5.09
CA ASP A 423 13.00 -8.02 4.63
C ASP A 423 12.01 -7.13 3.85
N PHE A 424 12.45 -5.93 3.45
CA PHE A 424 11.75 -5.12 2.46
C PHE A 424 12.68 -4.66 1.34
N TYR A 425 12.09 -4.40 0.18
CA TYR A 425 12.72 -3.66 -0.91
C TYR A 425 12.42 -2.17 -0.78
N VAL A 426 13.40 -1.36 -1.14
CA VAL A 426 13.31 0.10 -1.22
C VAL A 426 13.57 0.52 -2.67
N ALA A 427 12.62 1.21 -3.29
CA ALA A 427 12.83 1.85 -4.58
C ALA A 427 13.45 3.24 -4.39
N ASN A 428 14.66 3.41 -4.90
CA ASN A 428 15.37 4.69 -4.87
C ASN A 428 15.26 5.39 -6.23
N ARG A 429 14.65 6.57 -6.21
CA ARG A 429 14.48 7.41 -7.41
C ARG A 429 15.79 8.06 -7.86
N GLY A 430 16.64 8.50 -6.94
CA GLY A 430 17.77 9.38 -7.25
C GLY A 430 18.89 8.73 -8.06
N HIS A 431 18.96 7.40 -8.07
CA HIS A 431 19.99 6.64 -8.80
C HIS A 431 19.47 5.32 -9.38
N ASN A 432 18.14 5.19 -9.49
CA ASN A 432 17.45 4.02 -10.05
C ASN A 432 17.92 2.69 -9.47
N THR A 433 18.01 2.60 -8.14
CA THR A 433 18.34 1.35 -7.47
C THR A 433 17.17 0.79 -6.71
N ILE A 434 17.16 -0.53 -6.57
CA ILE A 434 16.33 -1.26 -5.63
C ILE A 434 17.27 -1.83 -4.57
N VAL A 435 17.01 -1.53 -3.31
CA VAL A 435 17.78 -2.02 -2.17
C VAL A 435 16.94 -3.01 -1.42
N ARG A 436 17.43 -4.23 -1.21
CA ARG A 436 16.87 -5.16 -0.23
C ARG A 436 17.49 -4.87 1.12
N MET A 437 16.67 -4.68 2.14
CA MET A 437 17.08 -4.23 3.46
C MET A 437 16.36 -5.02 4.55
N HIS A 438 17.12 -5.38 5.59
CA HIS A 438 16.58 -5.87 6.85
C HIS A 438 15.79 -4.76 7.55
N GLN A 439 14.89 -5.14 8.46
CA GLN A 439 14.04 -4.17 9.15
C GLN A 439 14.79 -3.23 10.11
N ASP A 440 16.02 -3.57 10.49
CA ASP A 440 16.91 -2.72 11.30
C ASP A 440 17.74 -1.74 10.46
N GLY A 441 17.63 -1.80 9.13
CA GLY A 441 18.40 -0.97 8.20
C GLY A 441 19.62 -1.64 7.57
N GLY A 442 19.94 -2.88 7.95
CA GLY A 442 21.01 -3.65 7.35
C GLY A 442 20.79 -3.90 5.85
N VAL A 443 21.73 -3.50 5.01
CA VAL A 443 21.63 -3.68 3.54
C VAL A 443 22.00 -5.11 3.16
N VAL A 444 21.08 -5.82 2.50
CA VAL A 444 21.28 -7.19 2.01
C VAL A 444 21.88 -7.19 0.61
N ALA A 445 21.25 -6.45 -0.31
CA ALA A 445 21.65 -6.42 -1.70
C ALA A 445 21.16 -5.14 -2.39
N ILE A 446 21.88 -4.73 -3.44
CA ILE A 446 21.53 -3.57 -4.25
C ILE A 446 21.51 -3.99 -5.72
N ARG A 447 20.45 -3.60 -6.43
CA ARG A 447 20.36 -3.69 -7.88
C ARG A 447 20.18 -2.31 -8.47
N ARG A 448 20.93 -1.98 -9.53
CA ARG A 448 20.71 -0.77 -10.32
C ARG A 448 20.00 -1.14 -11.61
N ILE A 449 18.90 -0.47 -11.89
CA ILE A 449 18.19 -0.63 -13.15
C ILE A 449 18.94 0.15 -14.22
N THR A 450 19.33 -0.53 -15.29
CA THR A 450 19.94 0.08 -16.48
C THR A 450 19.00 -0.03 -17.67
N PHE A 451 18.90 1.05 -18.42
CA PHE A 451 18.11 1.16 -19.63
C PHE A 451 19.10 1.26 -20.80
N ASP A 452 19.57 0.14 -21.32
CA ASP A 452 20.52 0.15 -22.44
C ASP A 452 19.74 0.40 -23.75
N ASN A 453 20.00 1.53 -24.42
CA ASN A 453 19.43 1.91 -25.73
C ASN A 453 17.90 1.73 -25.81
N SER A 454 17.17 2.29 -24.85
CA SER A 454 15.75 1.98 -24.64
C SER A 454 14.90 3.26 -24.63
N PRO A 455 13.60 3.21 -24.99
CA PRO A 455 12.68 4.37 -24.90
C PRO A 455 12.49 4.97 -23.49
N VAL A 456 13.21 4.45 -22.49
CA VAL A 456 13.19 4.86 -21.07
C VAL A 456 14.47 5.56 -20.62
N ASP A 457 15.29 6.06 -21.55
CA ASP A 457 16.43 6.90 -21.22
C ASP A 457 16.02 8.08 -20.31
N ASN A 458 16.77 8.30 -19.23
CA ASN A 458 16.49 9.28 -18.17
C ASN A 458 15.22 9.03 -17.34
N ALA A 459 14.63 7.83 -17.40
CA ALA A 459 13.53 7.48 -16.49
C ALA A 459 14.00 7.37 -15.04
N SER A 460 13.10 7.67 -14.11
CA SER A 460 13.32 7.51 -12.68
C SER A 460 12.28 6.59 -12.06
N LEU A 461 12.70 5.73 -11.13
CA LEU A 461 11.78 4.85 -10.39
C LEU A 461 10.80 5.69 -9.55
N ASN A 462 9.58 5.17 -9.39
CA ASN A 462 8.52 5.87 -8.66
C ASN A 462 7.73 4.97 -7.70
N GLY A 463 7.63 3.68 -7.97
CA GLY A 463 6.91 2.73 -7.12
C GLY A 463 7.41 1.30 -7.26
N ILE A 464 7.11 0.47 -6.27
CA ILE A 464 7.56 -0.92 -6.19
C ILE A 464 6.51 -1.84 -5.58
N ALA A 465 6.40 -3.04 -6.13
CA ALA A 465 5.60 -4.13 -5.60
C ALA A 465 6.32 -5.46 -5.83
N THR A 466 6.07 -6.43 -4.96
CA THR A 466 6.53 -7.81 -5.13
C THR A 466 5.36 -8.70 -5.54
N SER A 467 5.59 -9.66 -6.43
CA SER A 467 4.59 -10.66 -6.79
C SER A 467 4.23 -11.53 -5.58
N THR A 468 3.05 -12.12 -5.61
CA THR A 468 2.48 -12.95 -4.54
C THR A 468 3.35 -14.19 -4.26
N ASP A 469 4.06 -14.70 -5.27
CA ASP A 469 4.99 -15.81 -5.13
C ASP A 469 6.42 -15.38 -4.76
N GLY A 470 6.66 -14.08 -4.56
CA GLY A 470 7.96 -13.53 -4.20
C GLY A 470 9.04 -13.61 -5.28
N THR A 471 8.70 -13.99 -6.52
CA THR A 471 9.69 -14.23 -7.59
C THR A 471 9.97 -13.02 -8.47
N THR A 472 9.03 -12.07 -8.55
CA THR A 472 9.09 -10.92 -9.45
C THR A 472 8.91 -9.64 -8.65
N ILE A 473 9.75 -8.65 -8.95
CA ILE A 473 9.56 -7.26 -8.53
C ILE A 473 8.96 -6.51 -9.72
N TYR A 474 7.86 -5.80 -9.47
CA TYR A 474 7.29 -4.82 -10.39
C TYR A 474 7.66 -3.43 -9.91
N VAL A 475 8.05 -2.56 -10.83
CA VAL A 475 8.30 -1.14 -10.51
C VAL A 475 7.64 -0.23 -11.52
N THR A 476 7.17 0.92 -11.06
CA THR A 476 6.79 2.02 -11.94
C THR A 476 7.98 2.93 -12.19
N PHE A 477 8.01 3.51 -13.37
CA PHE A 477 8.97 4.54 -13.74
C PHE A 477 8.26 5.73 -14.36
N THR A 478 8.93 6.88 -14.32
CA THR A 478 8.48 8.13 -14.93
C THR A 478 9.64 8.74 -15.70
N GLY A 479 9.42 9.15 -16.94
CA GLY A 479 10.38 9.90 -17.74
C GLY A 479 10.28 11.41 -17.52
N PRO A 480 11.15 12.21 -18.16
CA PRO A 480 11.10 13.67 -18.10
C PRO A 480 9.86 14.27 -18.79
N GLY A 481 9.27 13.57 -19.77
CA GLY A 481 8.02 13.99 -20.41
C GLY A 481 6.78 13.62 -19.59
N LYS A 482 5.75 14.49 -19.62
CA LYS A 482 4.50 14.30 -18.88
C LYS A 482 3.76 12.98 -19.17
N ASP A 483 3.91 12.46 -20.39
CA ASP A 483 3.26 11.22 -20.85
C ASP A 483 4.19 9.99 -20.75
N GLN A 484 5.43 10.20 -20.29
CA GLN A 484 6.43 9.15 -20.18
C GLN A 484 6.35 8.49 -18.81
N GLY A 485 5.83 7.27 -18.79
CA GLY A 485 5.81 6.43 -17.61
C GLY A 485 5.32 5.05 -17.95
N GLY A 486 5.47 4.11 -17.02
CA GLY A 486 5.14 2.73 -17.29
C GLY A 486 5.51 1.77 -16.17
N VAL A 487 5.58 0.50 -16.53
CA VAL A 487 5.86 -0.62 -15.62
C VAL A 487 7.02 -1.44 -16.14
N LEU A 488 7.91 -1.81 -15.22
CA LEU A 488 8.99 -2.76 -15.44
C LEU A 488 8.77 -4.01 -14.56
N ALA A 489 9.31 -5.13 -15.01
CA ALA A 489 9.38 -6.36 -14.24
C ALA A 489 10.82 -6.87 -14.21
N LEU A 490 11.27 -7.33 -13.04
CA LEU A 490 12.60 -7.92 -12.85
C LEU A 490 12.54 -9.07 -11.83
N PRO A 491 13.50 -9.99 -11.84
CA PRO A 491 13.58 -11.04 -10.83
C PRO A 491 13.80 -10.46 -9.41
N ALA A 492 13.17 -11.08 -8.42
CA ALA A 492 13.48 -10.86 -7.00
C ALA A 492 14.88 -11.38 -6.64
N PHE A 493 15.49 -10.86 -5.56
CA PHE A 493 16.87 -11.17 -5.19
C PHE A 493 17.18 -11.15 -3.69
#